data_AF-A0A504JHW9-F1
#
_entry.id   AF-A0A504JHW9-F1
#
_cell.length_a   1.000
_cell.length_b   1.000
_cell.length_c   1.000
_cell.angle_alpha   90.00
_cell.angle_beta   90.00
_cell.angle_gamma   90.00
#
_symmetry.space_group_name_H-M   'P 1'
#
loop_
_entity.id
_entity.type
_entity.pdbx_description
1 polymer ?
#
loop_
_entity_poly.entity_id
_entity_poly.type
_entity_poly.pdbx_seq_one_letter_code
_entity_poly.pdbx_strand_id
1 'polypeptide(L)'
;MNGRSVTLKRFLLCFVLIVVLGCARSVEPSIDNINTIFASKDFTFEFHPHHQSKKSISFRSDYLVFKSDQPTYRREIEYEEVLLINDYIQKIVDLHSSDLSTETSSYYVIKNTAYKVIIVPQQEDYYFDALLKTLKLDQIQ
;
A
#
# COMPACT_ATOMS: atom_id res chain seq x y z
N MET A 1 25.64 18.38 41.24
CA MET A 1 24.82 17.25 40.71
C MET A 1 24.13 17.62 39.37
N ASN A 2 24.85 18.09 38.35
CA ASN A 2 24.24 18.54 37.07
C ASN A 2 24.50 17.62 35.85
N GLY A 3 25.26 16.53 36.01
CA GLY A 3 25.66 15.69 34.88
C GLY A 3 24.60 14.70 34.36
N ARG A 4 23.67 14.24 35.20
CA ARG A 4 22.69 13.19 34.81
C ARG A 4 21.53 13.70 33.96
N SER A 5 21.12 14.97 34.13
CA SER A 5 19.97 15.55 33.40
C SER A 5 20.27 15.84 31.93
N VAL A 6 21.51 16.23 31.61
CA VAL A 6 21.93 16.57 30.24
C VAL A 6 21.99 15.33 29.35
N THR A 7 22.48 14.20 29.87
CA THR A 7 22.60 12.94 29.12
C THR A 7 21.24 12.35 28.78
N LEU A 8 20.27 12.41 29.70
CA LEU A 8 18.90 11.94 29.48
C LEU A 8 18.15 12.79 28.45
N LYS A 9 18.33 14.13 28.49
CA LYS A 9 17.76 15.05 27.49
C LYS A 9 18.34 14.80 26.09
N ARG A 10 19.64 14.53 25.98
CA ARG A 10 20.30 14.17 24.71
C ARG A 10 19.83 12.82 24.17
N PHE A 11 19.64 11.84 25.05
CA PHE A 11 19.11 10.52 24.67
C PHE A 11 17.65 10.61 24.18
N LEU A 12 16.81 11.38 24.87
CA LEU A 12 15.43 11.63 24.49
C LEU A 12 15.34 12.36 23.14
N LEU A 13 16.22 13.33 22.89
CA LEU A 13 16.29 14.05 21.61
C LEU A 13 16.68 13.11 20.45
N CYS A 14 17.66 12.21 20.67
CA CYS A 14 18.03 11.22 19.67
C CYS A 14 16.90 10.21 19.42
N PHE A 15 16.19 9.79 20.47
CA PHE A 15 15.05 8.87 20.34
C PHE A 15 13.89 9.50 19.56
N VAL A 16 13.57 10.78 19.83
CA VAL A 16 12.55 11.52 19.07
C VAL A 16 12.96 11.64 17.60
N LEU A 17 14.23 11.93 17.29
CA LEU A 17 14.74 11.98 15.92
C LEU A 17 14.65 10.64 15.16
N ILE A 18 14.90 9.52 15.84
CA ILE A 18 14.75 8.18 15.24
C ILE A 18 13.28 7.85 14.98
N VAL A 19 12.36 8.28 15.85
CA VAL A 19 10.92 8.03 15.68
C VAL A 19 10.32 8.79 14.49
N VAL A 20 10.84 9.97 14.13
CA VAL A 20 10.33 10.71 12.95
C VAL A 20 10.73 10.07 11.61
N LEU A 21 11.73 9.19 11.59
CA LEU A 21 12.17 8.47 10.38
C LEU A 21 11.34 7.20 10.09
N GLY A 22 10.37 6.85 10.95
CA GLY A 22 9.60 5.60 10.87
C GLY A 22 8.47 5.56 9.82
N CYS A 23 8.35 6.56 8.95
CA CYS A 23 7.35 6.55 7.87
C CYS A 23 7.91 5.86 6.61
N ALA A 24 7.12 4.98 6.00
CA ALA A 24 7.48 4.36 4.73
C ALA A 24 7.84 5.42 3.67
N ARG A 25 9.00 5.26 3.03
CA ARG A 25 9.53 6.21 2.05
C ARG A 25 8.66 6.21 0.81
N SER A 26 8.18 7.40 0.41
CA SER A 26 7.51 7.57 -0.88
C SER A 26 8.53 7.43 -2.01
N VAL A 27 8.22 6.60 -3.01
CA VAL A 27 9.04 6.41 -4.21
C VAL A 27 8.14 6.50 -5.45
N GLU A 28 8.75 6.85 -6.59
CA GLU A 28 8.04 7.00 -7.86
C GLU A 28 7.36 5.70 -8.31
N PRO A 29 6.22 5.77 -9.01
CA PRO A 29 5.59 4.59 -9.59
C PRO A 29 6.43 4.07 -10.76
N SER A 30 7.13 2.96 -10.52
CA SER A 30 7.88 2.21 -11.51
C SER A 30 7.80 0.72 -11.20
N ILE A 31 7.97 -0.11 -12.23
CA ILE A 31 8.01 -1.57 -12.09
C ILE A 31 9.07 -2.01 -11.07
N ASP A 32 10.25 -1.40 -11.07
CA ASP A 32 11.34 -1.71 -10.14
C ASP A 32 10.96 -1.42 -8.67
N ASN A 33 10.31 -0.28 -8.43
CA ASN A 33 9.85 0.09 -7.09
C ASN A 33 8.71 -0.81 -6.61
N ILE A 34 7.80 -1.21 -7.50
CA ILE A 34 6.75 -2.19 -7.19
C ILE A 34 7.37 -3.54 -6.83
N ASN A 35 8.29 -4.06 -7.66
CA ASN A 35 8.95 -5.34 -7.41
C ASN A 35 9.72 -5.33 -6.07
N THR A 36 10.30 -4.19 -5.69
CA THR A 36 10.94 -4.00 -4.39
C THR A 36 9.94 -4.13 -3.23
N ILE A 37 8.72 -3.61 -3.39
CA ILE A 37 7.66 -3.79 -2.40
C ILE A 37 7.21 -5.26 -2.34
N PHE A 38 7.02 -5.90 -3.48
CA PHE A 38 6.58 -7.30 -3.56
C PHE A 38 7.59 -8.28 -2.96
N ALA A 39 8.89 -7.98 -3.06
CA ALA A 39 9.95 -8.81 -2.51
C ALA A 39 9.84 -9.02 -0.99
N SER A 40 9.15 -8.13 -0.25
CA SER A 40 8.93 -8.31 1.19
C SER A 40 7.95 -9.43 1.52
N LYS A 41 7.11 -9.88 0.56
CA LYS A 41 5.97 -10.79 0.80
C LYS A 41 5.00 -10.32 1.88
N ASP A 42 5.11 -9.06 2.28
CA ASP A 42 4.23 -8.37 3.22
C ASP A 42 4.00 -6.96 2.68
N PHE A 43 2.84 -6.77 2.06
CA PHE A 43 2.47 -5.50 1.48
C PHE A 43 0.95 -5.31 1.52
N THR A 44 0.54 -4.06 1.36
CA THR A 44 -0.84 -3.64 1.25
C THR A 44 -1.02 -2.90 -0.07
N PHE A 45 -2.05 -3.31 -0.81
CA PHE A 45 -2.58 -2.59 -1.96
C PHE A 45 -3.90 -1.93 -1.57
N GLU A 46 -3.95 -0.60 -1.65
CA GLU A 46 -5.13 0.20 -1.33
C GLU A 46 -5.67 0.87 -2.59
N PHE A 47 -6.99 0.93 -2.68
CA PHE A 47 -7.71 1.74 -3.65
C PHE A 47 -8.46 2.84 -2.91
N HIS A 48 -8.21 4.07 -3.35
CA HIS A 48 -8.82 5.30 -2.86
C HIS A 48 -9.69 5.87 -3.97
N PRO A 49 -10.91 5.35 -4.13
CA PRO A 49 -11.87 5.88 -5.10
C PRO A 49 -12.24 7.33 -4.78
N HIS A 50 -12.42 8.15 -5.81
CA HIS A 50 -12.90 9.51 -5.64
C HIS A 50 -14.30 9.49 -5.02
N HIS A 51 -14.47 10.20 -3.90
CA HIS A 51 -15.73 10.31 -3.14
C HIS A 51 -16.32 9.01 -2.57
N GLN A 52 -15.57 7.90 -2.53
CA GLN A 52 -16.03 6.67 -1.89
C GLN A 52 -15.05 6.21 -0.79
N SER A 53 -15.44 5.17 -0.06
CA SER A 53 -14.62 4.58 0.98
C SER A 53 -13.41 3.85 0.39
N LYS A 54 -12.31 3.89 1.15
CA LYS A 54 -11.08 3.17 0.80
C LYS A 54 -11.30 1.66 0.91
N LYS A 55 -10.85 0.92 -0.09
CA LYS A 55 -10.73 -0.55 -0.05
C LYS A 55 -9.27 -0.96 0.00
N SER A 56 -8.94 -2.09 0.62
CA SER A 56 -7.56 -2.58 0.65
C SER A 56 -7.44 -4.09 0.68
N ILE A 57 -6.42 -4.61 0.01
CA ILE A 57 -5.99 -6.00 0.06
C ILE A 57 -4.59 -6.02 0.68
N SER A 58 -4.39 -6.79 1.74
CA SER A 58 -3.08 -6.97 2.37
C SER A 58 -2.66 -8.43 2.31
N PHE A 59 -1.38 -8.66 2.08
CA PHE A 59 -0.78 -9.99 2.06
C PHE A 59 0.17 -10.07 3.24
N ARG A 60 -0.06 -11.03 4.14
CA ARG A 60 0.78 -11.23 5.33
C ARG A 60 0.83 -12.70 5.68
N SER A 61 2.03 -13.28 5.69
CA SER A 61 2.24 -14.65 6.17
C SER A 61 1.25 -15.64 5.53
N ASP A 62 1.16 -15.59 4.20
CA ASP A 62 0.30 -16.47 3.38
C ASP A 62 -1.21 -16.27 3.56
N TYR A 63 -1.63 -15.15 4.17
CA TYR A 63 -3.02 -14.71 4.21
C TYR A 63 -3.26 -13.48 3.34
N LEU A 64 -4.38 -13.51 2.61
CA LEU A 64 -5.03 -12.33 2.06
C LEU A 64 -6.01 -11.77 3.09
N VAL A 65 -5.92 -10.47 3.35
CA VAL A 65 -6.86 -9.71 4.17
C VAL A 65 -7.50 -8.63 3.31
N PHE A 66 -8.80 -8.74 3.07
CA PHE A 66 -9.59 -7.75 2.35
C PHE A 66 -10.39 -6.89 3.33
N LYS A 67 -10.27 -5.57 3.18
CA LYS A 67 -11.02 -4.57 3.95
C LYS A 67 -11.78 -3.66 3.01
N SER A 68 -13.06 -3.47 3.32
CA SER A 68 -13.99 -2.56 2.66
C SER A 68 -14.91 -1.95 3.72
N ASP A 69 -16.10 -1.47 3.33
CA ASP A 69 -17.15 -1.08 4.29
C ASP A 69 -17.85 -2.27 4.95
N GLN A 70 -17.63 -3.48 4.44
CA GLN A 70 -18.10 -4.73 5.04
C GLN A 70 -17.10 -5.27 6.07
N PRO A 71 -17.50 -6.27 6.90
CA PRO A 71 -16.58 -6.96 7.79
C PRO A 71 -15.31 -7.41 7.09
N THR A 72 -14.18 -7.34 7.80
CA THR A 72 -12.88 -7.75 7.24
C THR A 72 -12.91 -9.23 6.87
N TYR A 73 -12.62 -9.52 5.61
CA TYR A 73 -12.48 -10.88 5.11
C TYR A 73 -11.02 -11.32 5.16
N ARG A 74 -10.79 -12.58 5.54
CA ARG A 74 -9.47 -13.18 5.58
C ARG A 74 -9.52 -14.60 5.06
N ARG A 75 -8.58 -14.95 4.18
CA ARG A 75 -8.37 -16.32 3.71
C ARG A 75 -6.88 -16.59 3.47
N GLU A 76 -6.53 -17.86 3.41
CA GLU A 76 -5.23 -18.28 2.89
C GLU A 76 -5.15 -17.95 1.40
N ILE A 77 -3.94 -17.66 0.95
CA ILE A 77 -3.66 -17.31 -0.44
C ILE A 77 -2.45 -18.09 -0.92
N GLU A 78 -2.57 -18.62 -2.13
CA GLU A 78 -1.43 -19.25 -2.82
C GLU A 78 -0.50 -18.20 -3.40
N TYR A 79 0.78 -18.53 -3.50
CA TYR A 79 1.78 -17.61 -4.01
C TYR A 79 1.51 -17.18 -5.47
N GLU A 80 0.94 -18.06 -6.29
CA GLU A 80 0.53 -17.76 -7.66
C GLU A 80 -0.52 -16.65 -7.74
N GLU A 81 -1.44 -16.58 -6.79
CA GLU A 81 -2.41 -15.49 -6.73
C GLU A 81 -1.71 -14.16 -6.39
N VAL A 82 -0.69 -14.18 -5.52
CA VAL A 82 0.13 -12.99 -5.22
C VAL A 82 0.87 -12.51 -6.48
N LEU A 83 1.38 -13.42 -7.31
CA LEU A 83 2.01 -13.08 -8.59
C LEU A 83 1.01 -12.42 -9.55
N LEU A 84 -0.22 -12.94 -9.64
CA LEU A 84 -1.28 -12.33 -10.45
C LEU A 84 -1.58 -10.90 -10.00
N ILE A 85 -1.57 -10.64 -8.69
CA ILE A 85 -1.75 -9.30 -8.13
C ILE A 85 -0.55 -8.40 -8.48
N ASN A 86 0.68 -8.92 -8.53
CA ASN A 86 1.84 -8.15 -8.98
C ASN A 86 1.71 -7.73 -10.45
N ASP A 87 1.38 -8.67 -11.32
CA ASP A 87 1.18 -8.40 -12.75
C ASP A 87 0.06 -7.38 -12.97
N TYR A 88 -0.97 -7.47 -12.15
CA TYR A 88 -2.05 -6.51 -12.11
C TYR A 88 -1.56 -5.09 -11.76
N ILE A 89 -0.78 -4.99 -10.68
CA ILE A 89 -0.25 -3.72 -10.20
C ILE A 89 0.73 -3.12 -11.22
N GLN A 90 1.56 -3.92 -11.88
CA GLN A 90 2.47 -3.43 -12.90
C GLN A 90 1.72 -2.81 -14.09
N LYS A 91 0.60 -3.42 -14.53
CA LYS A 91 -0.24 -2.85 -15.60
C LYS A 91 -0.82 -1.49 -15.24
N ILE A 92 -1.21 -1.26 -13.98
CA ILE A 92 -1.73 0.05 -13.57
C ILE A 92 -0.62 1.09 -13.41
N VAL A 93 0.63 0.69 -13.11
CA VAL A 93 1.78 1.60 -13.12
C VAL A 93 1.97 2.19 -14.51
N ASP A 94 1.84 1.39 -15.57
CA ASP A 94 1.97 1.85 -16.96
C ASP A 94 0.88 2.87 -17.35
N LEU A 95 -0.25 2.88 -16.63
CA LEU A 95 -1.35 3.82 -16.82
C LEU A 95 -1.24 5.07 -15.94
N HIS A 96 -0.14 5.21 -15.19
CA HIS A 96 0.06 6.35 -14.31
C HIS A 96 0.11 7.67 -15.09
N SER A 97 -0.65 8.65 -14.62
CA SER A 97 -0.60 10.03 -15.11
C SER A 97 0.25 10.91 -14.20
N SER A 98 1.21 11.62 -14.78
CA SER A 98 1.94 12.71 -14.10
C SER A 98 1.08 13.97 -13.88
N ASP A 99 -0.02 14.09 -14.61
CA ASP A 99 -0.80 15.33 -14.71
C ASP A 99 -2.02 15.33 -13.79
N LEU A 100 -2.45 14.15 -13.32
CA LEU A 100 -3.59 13.99 -12.43
C LEU A 100 -3.14 14.01 -10.96
N SER A 101 -3.98 14.54 -10.09
CA SER A 101 -3.69 14.64 -8.66
C SER A 101 -4.55 13.69 -7.83
N THR A 102 -4.03 13.26 -6.68
CA THR A 102 -4.79 12.44 -5.70
C THR A 102 -5.95 13.19 -5.05
N GLU A 103 -6.01 14.52 -5.20
CA GLU A 103 -7.09 15.35 -4.66
C GLU A 103 -8.33 15.34 -5.55
N THR A 104 -8.13 15.17 -6.85
CA THR A 104 -9.17 15.30 -7.89
C THR A 104 -9.53 13.98 -8.56
N SER A 105 -8.82 12.90 -8.26
CA SER A 105 -8.93 11.64 -8.99
C SER A 105 -8.81 10.44 -8.05
N SER A 106 -9.40 9.32 -8.46
CA SER A 106 -9.15 8.03 -7.82
C SER A 106 -7.67 7.67 -7.91
N TYR A 107 -7.12 7.00 -6.90
CA TYR A 107 -5.73 6.58 -6.90
C TYR A 107 -5.50 5.28 -6.15
N TYR A 108 -4.34 4.67 -6.41
CA TYR A 108 -3.86 3.48 -5.76
C TYR A 108 -2.68 3.78 -4.85
N VAL A 109 -2.56 3.00 -3.79
CA VAL A 109 -1.37 3.01 -2.93
C VAL A 109 -0.88 1.57 -2.75
N ILE A 110 0.38 1.32 -3.10
CA ILE A 110 1.06 0.07 -2.82
C ILE A 110 2.11 0.38 -1.77
N LYS A 111 2.13 -0.36 -0.66
CA LYS A 111 3.09 -0.08 0.42
C LYS A 111 3.48 -1.31 1.21
N ASN A 112 4.69 -1.29 1.74
CA ASN A 112 5.12 -2.15 2.84
C ASN A 112 5.67 -1.30 3.98
N THR A 113 6.46 -1.90 4.88
CA THR A 113 7.08 -1.20 6.01
C THR A 113 8.10 -0.14 5.59
N ALA A 114 8.76 -0.31 4.44
CA ALA A 114 9.87 0.52 3.99
C ALA A 114 9.48 1.52 2.90
N TYR A 115 8.58 1.13 1.99
CA TYR A 115 8.29 1.88 0.77
C TYR A 115 6.78 2.07 0.55
N LYS A 116 6.45 3.17 -0.11
CA LYS A 116 5.09 3.52 -0.55
C LYS A 116 5.17 4.05 -1.99
N VAL A 117 4.35 3.50 -2.87
CA VAL A 117 4.11 3.97 -4.23
C VAL A 117 2.67 4.45 -4.33
N ILE A 118 2.46 5.58 -4.99
CA ILE A 118 1.15 6.13 -5.30
C ILE A 118 0.99 6.10 -6.82
N ILE A 119 -0.14 5.61 -7.31
CA ILE A 119 -0.45 5.53 -8.74
C ILE A 119 -1.77 6.24 -8.96
N VAL A 120 -1.76 7.34 -9.70
CA VAL A 120 -2.96 8.00 -10.22
C VAL A 120 -3.16 7.55 -11.67
N PRO A 121 -4.13 6.67 -11.99
CA PRO A 121 -4.32 6.15 -13.34
C PRO A 121 -5.02 7.17 -14.26
N GLN A 122 -4.73 7.14 -15.56
CA GLN A 122 -5.48 7.92 -16.57
C GLN A 122 -6.92 7.43 -16.80
N GLN A 123 -7.23 6.20 -16.41
CA GLN A 123 -8.54 5.58 -16.56
C GLN A 123 -9.11 5.26 -15.18
N GLU A 124 -10.31 5.78 -14.88
CA GLU A 124 -10.93 5.62 -13.57
C GLU A 124 -11.54 4.22 -13.39
N ASP A 125 -11.26 3.65 -12.21
CA ASP A 125 -12.07 2.69 -11.46
C ASP A 125 -12.28 1.25 -11.98
N TYR A 126 -12.15 0.95 -13.28
CA TYR A 126 -12.39 -0.42 -13.78
C TYR A 126 -11.39 -1.45 -13.25
N TYR A 127 -10.20 -0.99 -12.93
CA TYR A 127 -9.08 -1.87 -12.64
C TYR A 127 -9.26 -2.57 -11.28
N PHE A 128 -9.59 -1.83 -10.21
CA PHE A 128 -9.68 -2.46 -8.89
C PHE A 128 -10.78 -3.53 -8.81
N ASP A 129 -11.94 -3.25 -9.41
CA ASP A 129 -13.05 -4.19 -9.43
C ASP A 129 -12.74 -5.44 -10.25
N ALA A 130 -11.98 -5.32 -11.34
CA ALA A 130 -11.49 -6.47 -12.09
C ALA A 130 -10.55 -7.35 -11.24
N LEU A 131 -9.69 -6.74 -10.41
CA LEU A 131 -8.85 -7.48 -9.47
C LEU A 131 -9.71 -8.20 -8.42
N LEU A 132 -10.69 -7.52 -7.83
CA LEU A 132 -11.59 -8.13 -6.83
C LEU A 132 -12.31 -9.35 -7.40
N LYS A 133 -12.84 -9.25 -8.63
CA LYS A 133 -13.47 -10.37 -9.33
C LYS A 133 -12.51 -11.51 -9.59
N THR A 134 -11.29 -11.19 -10.03
CA THR A 134 -10.23 -12.20 -10.28
C THR A 134 -9.89 -12.98 -9.01
N LEU A 135 -9.86 -12.30 -7.87
CA LEU A 135 -9.59 -12.89 -6.56
C LEU A 135 -10.83 -13.46 -5.85
N LYS A 136 -12.01 -13.37 -6.50
CA LYS A 136 -13.33 -13.77 -5.98
C LYS A 136 -13.70 -13.06 -4.66
N LEU A 137 -13.30 -11.80 -4.52
CA LEU A 137 -13.57 -10.96 -3.35
C LEU A 137 -14.81 -10.10 -3.50
N ASP A 138 -15.36 -9.99 -4.71
CA ASP A 138 -16.56 -9.20 -5.03
C ASP A 138 -17.85 -9.82 -4.49
N GLN A 139 -17.83 -11.12 -4.16
CA GLN A 139 -18.99 -11.86 -3.66
C GLN A 139 -19.10 -11.87 -2.13
N ILE A 140 -18.16 -11.21 -1.44
CA ILE A 140 -18.05 -11.27 0.01
C ILE A 140 -18.84 -10.11 0.60
N GLN A 141 -20.01 -10.45 1.16
CA GLN A 141 -20.90 -9.54 1.88
C GLN A 141 -20.57 -9.53 3.38
#